data_AF-A0A2V5R1Z8-F1
#
_entry.id   AF-A0A2V5R1Z8-F1
#
_cell.length_a   1.000
_cell.length_b   1.000
_cell.length_c   1.000
_cell.angle_alpha   90.00
_cell.angle_beta   90.00
_cell.angle_gamma   90.00
#
_symmetry.space_group_name_H-M   'P 1'
#
loop_
_entity.id
_entity.type
_entity.pdbx_description
1 polymer ?
#
loop_
_entity_poly.entity_id
_entity_poly.type
_entity_poly.pdbx_seq_one_letter_code
_entity_poly.pdbx_strand_id
1 'polypeptide(L)' 'PVLKSLLKNKINIVAIHQHMTHEEPRIMFFHYWGRGSAKDLANAVKGGFLIGGLLKVTSPLP' A
#
# COMPACT_ATOMS: atom_id res chain seq x y z
N PRO A 1 -8.27 -0.65 5.86
CA PRO A 1 -7.77 -2.03 6.07
C PRO A 1 -6.32 -2.20 5.58
N VAL A 2 -5.96 -1.65 4.41
CA VAL A 2 -4.59 -1.67 3.86
C VAL A 2 -3.55 -1.04 4.80
N LEU A 3 -3.76 0.21 5.26
CA LEU A 3 -2.81 0.89 6.16
C LEU A 3 -2.52 0.08 7.44
N LYS A 4 -3.56 -0.53 8.05
CA LYS A 4 -3.40 -1.40 9.22
C LYS A 4 -2.55 -2.64 8.92
N SER A 5 -2.73 -3.23 7.73
CA SER A 5 -1.93 -4.38 7.28
C SER A 5 -0.45 -3.99 7.11
N LEU A 6 -0.18 -2.84 6.48
CA LEU A 6 1.17 -2.33 6.29
C LEU A 6 1.87 -2.09 7.65
N LEU A 7 1.19 -1.42 8.58
CA LEU A 7 1.72 -1.16 9.93
C LEU A 7 2.00 -2.47 10.70
N LYS A 8 1.09 -3.45 10.64
CA LYS A 8 1.30 -4.78 11.25
C LYS A 8 2.55 -5.48 10.71
N ASN A 9 2.87 -5.26 9.43
CA ASN A 9 4.05 -5.81 8.77
C ASN A 9 5.27 -4.87 8.84
N LYS A 10 5.31 -3.92 9.78
CA LYS A 10 6.43 -3.01 10.02
C LYS A 10 6.75 -2.07 8.85
N ILE A 11 5.77 -1.81 7.98
CA ILE A 11 5.82 -0.73 6.99
C ILE A 11 5.18 0.51 7.62
N ASN A 12 5.98 1.55 7.82
CA ASN A 12 5.55 2.79 8.42
C ASN A 12 4.80 3.65 7.40
N ILE A 13 3.73 4.30 7.83
CA ILE A 13 3.06 5.36 7.07
C ILE A 13 3.70 6.67 7.49
N VAL A 14 4.42 7.32 6.59
CA VAL A 14 5.24 8.50 6.93
C VAL A 14 4.54 9.82 6.58
N ALA A 15 3.59 9.79 5.64
CA ALA A 15 2.73 10.93 5.35
C ALA A 15 1.45 10.46 4.65
N ILE A 16 0.35 11.19 4.85
CA ILE A 16 -0.87 11.09 4.05
C ILE A 16 -1.02 12.43 3.34
N HIS A 17 -1.22 12.39 2.02
CA HIS A 17 -1.20 13.60 1.22
C HIS A 17 -2.09 13.45 -0.02
N GLN A 18 -2.99 14.40 -0.27
CA GLN A 18 -4.01 14.34 -1.34
C GLN A 18 -4.34 15.77 -1.77
N HIS A 19 -4.47 15.99 -3.09
CA HIS A 19 -4.87 17.28 -3.66
C HIS A 19 -6.16 17.20 -4.48
N MET A 20 -6.72 16.00 -4.64
CA MET A 20 -7.99 15.81 -5.32
C MET A 20 -9.15 16.29 -4.43
N THR A 21 -10.19 16.82 -5.07
CA THR A 21 -11.46 17.16 -4.42
C THR A 21 -12.58 16.51 -5.22
N HIS A 22 -13.66 16.12 -4.53
CA HIS A 22 -14.84 15.48 -5.12
C HIS A 22 -14.57 14.14 -5.82
N GLU A 23 -13.48 13.45 -5.45
CA GLU A 23 -13.20 12.12 -5.98
C GLU A 23 -14.18 11.06 -5.45
N GLU A 24 -14.79 10.30 -6.36
CA GLU A 24 -15.64 9.16 -6.03
C GLU A 24 -15.25 7.95 -6.91
N PRO A 25 -14.87 6.81 -6.30
CA PRO A 25 -14.78 6.54 -4.87
C PRO A 25 -13.65 7.35 -4.19
N ARG A 26 -13.75 7.54 -2.87
CA ARG A 26 -12.69 8.23 -2.11
C ARG A 26 -11.33 7.54 -2.26
N ILE A 27 -10.34 8.31 -2.71
CA ILE A 27 -8.95 7.84 -2.89
C ILE A 27 -8.10 8.38 -1.75
N MET A 28 -7.15 7.58 -1.26
CA MET A 28 -6.13 8.03 -0.31
C MET A 28 -4.74 7.73 -0.85
N PHE A 29 -3.89 8.74 -0.91
CA PHE A 29 -2.47 8.58 -1.20
C PHE A 29 -1.67 8.78 0.08
N PHE A 30 -0.62 7.98 0.22
CA PHE A 30 0.27 8.05 1.37
C PHE A 30 1.68 7.65 0.95
N HIS A 31 2.65 8.22 1.65
CA HIS A 31 4.03 7.79 1.58
C HIS A 31 4.25 6.73 2.65
N TYR A 32 4.99 5.68 2.30
CA TYR A 32 5.33 4.61 3.22
C TYR A 32 6.82 4.30 3.18
N TRP A 33 7.30 3.69 4.24
CA TRP A 33 8.71 3.38 4.40
C TRP A 33 8.91 2.09 5.20
N GLY A 34 9.88 1.28 4.81
CA GLY A 34 10.25 0.06 5.52
C GLY A 34 11.71 -0.31 5.29
N ARG A 35 12.29 -1.07 6.23
CA ARG A 35 13.63 -1.68 6.10
C ARG A 35 13.54 -3.16 6.42
N GLY A 36 14.36 -3.96 5.76
CA GLY A 36 14.43 -5.41 5.96
C GLY A 36 14.91 -6.12 4.70
N SER A 37 14.77 -7.44 4.68
CA SER A 37 15.05 -8.20 3.46
C SER A 37 14.07 -7.80 2.35
N ALA A 38 14.52 -7.87 1.10
CA ALA A 38 13.66 -7.59 -0.05
C ALA A 38 12.41 -8.49 -0.05
N LYS A 39 12.54 -9.75 0.36
CA LYS A 39 11.44 -10.72 0.45
C LYS A 39 10.38 -10.29 1.46
N ASP A 40 10.80 -9.82 2.64
CA ASP A 40 9.85 -9.41 3.68
C ASP A 40 9.08 -8.15 3.28
N LEU A 41 9.78 -7.17 2.69
CA LEU A 41 9.16 -5.94 2.18
C LEU A 41 8.16 -6.26 1.06
N ALA A 42 8.53 -7.12 0.11
CA ALA A 42 7.63 -7.54 -0.96
C ALA A 42 6.37 -8.26 -0.43
N ASN A 43 6.53 -9.15 0.55
CA ASN A 43 5.41 -9.84 1.17
C ASN A 43 4.48 -8.88 1.92
N ALA A 44 5.03 -7.89 2.63
CA ALA A 44 4.25 -6.88 3.34
C ALA A 44 3.37 -6.06 2.37
N VAL A 45 3.95 -5.59 1.26
CA VAL A 45 3.22 -4.83 0.23
C VAL A 45 2.17 -5.70 -0.45
N LYS A 46 2.51 -6.94 -0.81
CA LYS A 46 1.58 -7.92 -1.39
C LYS A 46 0.37 -8.18 -0.48
N GLY A 47 0.59 -8.30 0.83
CA GLY A 47 -0.48 -8.44 1.82
C GLY A 47 -1.41 -7.23 1.86
N GLY A 48 -0.87 -6.02 1.67
CA GLY A 48 -1.64 -4.80 1.47
C GLY A 48 -2.55 -4.86 0.24
N PHE A 49 -2.01 -5.29 -0.92
CA PHE A 49 -2.77 -5.44 -2.16
C PHE A 49 -3.87 -6.49 -2.07
N LEU A 50 -3.59 -7.65 -1.45
CA LEU A 50 -4.59 -8.70 -1.22
C LEU A 50 -5.81 -8.16 -0.48
N ILE A 51 -5.58 -7.49 0.66
CA ILE A 51 -6.67 -6.97 1.50
C ILE A 51 -7.37 -5.77 0.83
N GLY A 52 -6.65 -5.03 -0.03
CA GLY A 52 -7.23 -3.97 -0.86
C GLY A 52 -8.00 -4.47 -2.09
N GLY A 53 -8.05 -5.77 -2.34
CA GLY A 53 -8.68 -6.34 -3.55
C GLY A 53 -7.87 -6.12 -4.84
N LEU A 54 -6.63 -5.66 -4.74
CA LEU A 54 -5.78 -5.24 -5.87
C LEU A 54 -4.84 -6.35 -6.37
N LEU A 55 -4.95 -7.59 -5.88
CA LEU A 55 -4.08 -8.69 -6.33
C LEU A 55 -4.18 -9.00 -7.83
N LYS A 56 -5.33 -8.70 -8.45
CA LYS A 56 -5.54 -8.88 -9.89
C LYS A 56 -5.03 -7.69 -10.72
N VAL A 57 -4.60 -6.62 -10.06
CA VAL A 57 -3.97 -5.46 -10.71
C VAL A 57 -2.48 -5.74 -10.81
N THR A 58 -2.11 -6.61 -11.73
CA THR A 58 -0.71 -6.80 -12.10
C THR A 58 -0.32 -5.71 -13.09
N SER A 59 0.82 -5.03 -12.85
CA SER A 59 1.51 -4.40 -13.99
C SER A 59 1.76 -5.50 -15.03
N PRO A 60 1.51 -5.26 -16.33
CA PRO A 60 2.04 -6.14 -17.35
C PRO A 60 3.55 -6.18 -17.11
N LEU A 61 4.07 -7.37 -16.80
CA LEU A 61 5.51 -7.60 -16.86
C LEU A 61 5.96 -7.23 -18.29
N PRO A 62 7.08 -6.52 -18.49
CA PRO A 62 7.73 -6.50 -19.79
C PRO A 62 8.15 -7.91 -20.20
#